data_AF-A0A968HP25-F1
#
_entry.id   AF-A0A968HP25-F1
#
_cell.length_a   1.000
_cell.length_b   1.000
_cell.length_c   1.000
_cell.angle_alpha   90.00
_cell.angle_beta   90.00
_cell.angle_gamma   90.00
#
_symmetry.space_group_name_H-M   'P 1'
#
loop_
_entity.id
_entity.type
_entity.pdbx_description
1 polymer ?
#
loop_
_entity_poly.entity_id
_entity_poly.type
_entity_poly.pdbx_seq_one_letter_code
_entity_poly.pdbx_strand_id
1 'polypeptide(L)'
;MPCRRRLSRILASTIPCVLAGLALPERALAEGPEDADQFTPIYDVQLLGFDDFALDTGWIPGGSPVQMRFYASAANSVKAVLAGDALYDWRDEQLRFVGDPEGGFFEYKVGVELVASVKVDVDLVKWESDLLGPYDYQIDEIAWFTPYLLEGNPDRPVVLSEQSEGFTLVSIPIIPDVVVIAGNLDIDLAVDVEASLQCNRIEVAGPEDMPVFTIEGEQLGMGPGEGPEDLEAQAQLFCQLVTQPTLIVRPHLVLEVLFTEYDIAGIDIPIDLPVVDEEVAFDPLTVSFPRWEEPSDDDGESGGESGEDSGEAGDEGFADEVGESDTGEGPGVGELVDDGCNCSSESSDSPSQRAGFVVLGILVVGAGLRRRPRQ
;
A
#
# COMPACT_ATOMS: atom_id res chain seq x y z
N MET A 1 -37.53 33.07 19.40
CA MET A 1 -38.60 32.06 19.19
C MET A 1 -37.98 30.68 19.31
N PRO A 2 -38.22 29.91 20.39
CA PRO A 2 -37.69 28.56 20.52
C PRO A 2 -38.75 27.52 20.13
N CYS A 3 -38.46 26.69 19.14
CA CYS A 3 -39.31 25.58 18.74
C CYS A 3 -38.98 24.35 19.61
N ARG A 4 -39.81 24.10 20.63
CA ARG A 4 -39.84 22.83 21.37
C ARG A 4 -40.54 21.76 20.52
N ARG A 5 -39.90 20.64 20.24
CA ARG A 5 -40.58 19.40 19.82
C ARG A 5 -40.29 18.26 20.78
N ARG A 6 -41.33 17.44 20.93
CA ARG A 6 -41.67 16.59 22.08
C ARG A 6 -40.94 15.24 21.99
N LEU A 7 -40.46 14.79 23.14
CA LEU A 7 -40.19 13.38 23.40
C LEU A 7 -41.48 12.56 23.24
N SER A 8 -41.43 11.52 22.42
CA SER A 8 -42.41 10.43 22.45
C SER A 8 -41.73 9.20 23.03
N ARG A 9 -42.19 8.78 24.21
CA ARG A 9 -41.86 7.51 24.84
C ARG A 9 -42.63 6.40 24.12
N ILE A 10 -41.93 5.40 23.61
CA ILE A 10 -42.54 4.13 23.19
C ILE A 10 -42.09 3.07 24.20
N LEU A 11 -43.06 2.57 24.96
CA LEU A 11 -43.00 1.38 25.82
C LEU A 11 -43.31 0.16 24.93
N ALA A 12 -42.37 -0.77 24.83
CA ALA A 12 -42.61 -2.13 24.34
C ALA A 12 -41.91 -3.08 25.34
N SER A 13 -42.64 -3.61 26.33
CA SER A 13 -43.37 -4.89 26.30
C SER A 13 -42.47 -6.08 25.98
N THR A 14 -41.73 -6.52 26.99
CA THR A 14 -40.98 -7.77 27.06
C THR A 14 -41.94 -8.97 27.11
N ILE A 15 -41.89 -9.84 26.10
CA ILE A 15 -42.52 -11.16 26.07
C ILE A 15 -41.43 -12.21 26.32
N PRO A 16 -41.53 -13.08 27.34
CA PRO A 16 -40.61 -14.19 27.50
C PRO A 16 -41.04 -15.34 26.56
N CYS A 17 -40.28 -15.55 25.49
CA CYS A 17 -40.38 -16.76 24.66
C CYS A 17 -39.66 -17.91 25.35
N VAL A 18 -40.43 -18.92 25.74
CA VAL A 18 -39.95 -20.21 26.21
C VAL A 18 -39.45 -20.99 24.99
N LEU A 19 -38.13 -21.06 24.82
CA LEU A 19 -37.46 -21.92 23.85
C LEU A 19 -37.35 -23.33 24.43
N ALA A 20 -38.19 -24.24 23.94
CA ALA A 20 -38.06 -25.67 24.17
C ALA A 20 -36.89 -26.21 23.33
N GLY A 21 -35.83 -26.67 23.99
CA GLY A 21 -34.70 -27.33 23.35
C GLY A 21 -35.09 -28.71 22.81
N LEU A 22 -35.26 -28.79 21.49
CA LEU A 22 -35.18 -30.05 20.76
C LEU A 22 -33.70 -30.30 20.45
N ALA A 23 -33.07 -31.17 21.23
CA ALA A 23 -31.77 -31.73 20.89
C ALA A 23 -31.95 -32.61 19.63
N LEU A 24 -31.60 -32.05 18.48
CA LEU A 24 -31.36 -32.84 17.28
C LEU A 24 -30.07 -33.65 17.52
N PRO A 25 -30.00 -34.92 17.06
CA PRO A 25 -28.74 -35.64 17.08
C PRO A 25 -27.75 -34.87 16.21
N GLU A 26 -26.71 -34.31 16.82
CA GLU A 26 -25.50 -33.94 16.12
C GLU A 26 -25.02 -35.19 15.38
N ARG A 27 -25.27 -35.24 14.08
CA ARG A 27 -24.44 -36.08 13.22
C ARG A 27 -23.04 -35.49 13.39
N ALA A 28 -22.19 -36.20 14.11
CA ALA A 28 -20.75 -36.07 13.95
C ALA A 28 -20.46 -36.38 12.47
N LEU A 29 -20.58 -35.35 11.63
CA LEU A 29 -19.83 -35.28 10.40
C LEU A 29 -18.39 -35.27 10.88
N ALA A 30 -17.70 -36.38 10.67
CA ALA A 30 -16.25 -36.39 10.75
C ALA A 30 -15.77 -35.38 9.70
N GLU A 31 -15.48 -34.16 10.14
CA GLU A 31 -14.74 -33.14 9.42
C GLU A 31 -13.49 -33.84 8.87
N GLY A 32 -13.33 -33.87 7.54
CA GLY A 32 -12.07 -34.31 6.94
C GLY A 32 -10.95 -33.36 7.36
N PRO A 33 -9.67 -33.72 7.21
CA PRO A 33 -8.60 -32.77 7.44
C PRO A 33 -8.62 -31.75 6.31
N GLU A 34 -8.96 -30.53 6.70
CA GLU A 34 -8.68 -29.35 5.90
C GLU A 34 -7.25 -28.92 6.18
N ASP A 35 -6.46 -28.79 5.13
CA ASP A 35 -5.12 -28.21 5.20
C ASP A 35 -5.13 -26.78 4.65
N ALA A 36 -4.20 -25.99 5.15
CA ALA A 36 -4.04 -24.59 4.79
C ALA A 36 -2.60 -24.32 4.34
N ASP A 37 -2.46 -23.52 3.29
CA ASP A 37 -1.20 -22.90 2.92
C ASP A 37 -1.39 -21.40 2.69
N GLN A 38 -0.34 -20.62 2.91
CA GLN A 38 -0.41 -19.18 2.80
C GLN A 38 -0.46 -18.76 1.32
N PHE A 39 -1.39 -17.86 1.01
CA PHE A 39 -1.48 -17.21 -0.31
C PHE A 39 -1.50 -15.70 -0.13
N THR A 40 -0.33 -15.06 -0.30
CA THR A 40 -0.16 -13.61 -0.12
C THR A 40 0.35 -12.93 -1.39
N PRO A 41 -0.48 -12.71 -2.41
CA PRO A 41 -0.09 -11.94 -3.59
C PRO A 41 0.37 -10.53 -3.22
N ILE A 42 1.48 -10.10 -3.83
CA ILE A 42 2.04 -8.76 -3.71
C ILE A 42 2.18 -8.17 -5.11
N TYR A 43 1.68 -6.95 -5.29
CA TYR A 43 1.90 -6.13 -6.46
C TYR A 43 2.60 -4.86 -6.03
N ASP A 44 3.77 -4.56 -6.58
CA ASP A 44 4.60 -3.41 -6.22
C ASP A 44 5.25 -2.86 -7.50
N VAL A 45 4.74 -1.74 -7.99
CA VAL A 45 5.12 -1.18 -9.30
C VAL A 45 5.30 0.33 -9.21
N GLN A 46 6.40 0.82 -9.77
CA GLN A 46 6.59 2.22 -10.11
C GLN A 46 5.90 2.52 -11.43
N LEU A 47 4.91 3.41 -11.41
CA LEU A 47 4.16 3.83 -12.60
C LEU A 47 4.85 4.97 -13.34
N LEU A 48 5.56 5.84 -12.61
CA LEU A 48 6.35 6.95 -13.12
C LEU A 48 7.59 7.14 -12.26
N GLY A 49 8.77 7.20 -12.88
CA GLY A 49 9.99 7.66 -12.22
C GLY A 49 10.18 9.17 -12.36
N PHE A 50 11.05 9.75 -11.52
CA PHE A 50 11.37 11.19 -11.58
C PHE A 50 11.99 11.62 -12.92
N ASP A 51 12.64 10.71 -13.64
CA ASP A 51 13.22 10.98 -14.95
C ASP A 51 12.19 10.94 -16.10
N ASP A 52 10.99 10.42 -15.85
CA ASP A 52 9.95 10.24 -16.86
C ASP A 52 9.07 11.47 -17.04
N PHE A 53 9.02 12.35 -16.02
CA PHE A 53 8.23 13.58 -16.04
C PHE A 53 9.02 14.77 -15.49
N ALA A 54 9.04 15.85 -16.24
CA ALA A 54 9.54 17.14 -15.79
C ALA A 54 8.68 18.28 -16.32
N LEU A 55 8.28 19.17 -15.41
CA LEU A 55 7.64 20.44 -15.68
C LEU A 55 8.65 21.57 -15.51
N ASP A 56 8.63 22.53 -16.43
CA ASP A 56 9.36 23.81 -16.33
C ASP A 56 8.40 24.93 -16.68
N THR A 57 8.10 25.80 -15.72
CA THR A 57 7.17 26.92 -15.95
C THR A 57 7.77 28.03 -16.81
N GLY A 58 9.09 28.03 -17.01
CA GLY A 58 9.84 29.19 -17.44
C GLY A 58 9.71 30.35 -16.44
N TRP A 59 10.11 31.55 -16.85
CA TRP A 59 10.04 32.75 -16.00
C TRP A 59 8.62 33.35 -16.00
N ILE A 60 7.95 33.27 -14.86
CA ILE A 60 6.59 33.79 -14.63
C ILE A 60 6.57 34.90 -13.55
N PRO A 61 5.76 35.96 -13.71
CA PRO A 61 5.16 36.38 -14.96
C PRO A 61 6.23 36.91 -15.94
N GLY A 62 6.08 36.61 -17.24
CA GLY A 62 7.03 37.02 -18.28
C GLY A 62 7.19 38.54 -18.39
N GLY A 63 8.42 39.04 -18.39
CA GLY A 63 8.73 40.47 -18.56
C GLY A 63 8.47 41.35 -17.33
N SER A 64 8.13 40.75 -16.19
CA SER A 64 7.97 41.44 -14.91
C SER A 64 9.33 41.79 -14.28
N PRO A 65 9.45 42.89 -13.50
CA PRO A 65 10.66 43.19 -12.74
C PRO A 65 11.01 42.14 -11.68
N VAL A 66 10.03 41.38 -11.21
CA VAL A 66 10.22 40.21 -10.35
C VAL A 66 9.58 39.01 -11.04
N GLN A 67 10.36 37.97 -11.24
CA GLN A 67 9.97 36.74 -11.91
C GLN A 67 10.43 35.55 -11.08
N MET A 68 9.73 34.43 -11.22
CA MET A 68 10.10 33.15 -10.65
C MET A 68 10.06 32.06 -11.72
N ARG A 69 10.80 30.99 -11.52
CA ARG A 69 10.78 29.80 -12.35
C ARG A 69 10.72 28.58 -11.46
N PHE A 70 9.80 27.68 -11.78
CA PHE A 70 9.69 26.39 -11.12
C PHE A 70 10.07 25.29 -12.08
N TYR A 71 10.83 24.35 -11.54
CA TYR A 71 10.93 23.02 -12.08
C TYR A 71 10.33 22.05 -11.08
N ALA A 72 9.58 21.08 -11.60
CA ALA A 72 9.04 19.99 -10.82
C ALA A 72 9.22 18.69 -11.60
N SER A 73 9.76 17.65 -10.97
CA SER A 73 9.56 16.27 -11.43
C SER A 73 8.66 15.55 -10.44
N ALA A 74 8.00 14.50 -10.89
CA ALA A 74 7.11 13.72 -10.07
C ALA A 74 7.34 12.23 -10.34
N ALA A 75 7.08 11.42 -9.33
CA ALA A 75 7.10 9.98 -9.40
C ALA A 75 5.86 9.42 -8.71
N ASN A 76 5.40 8.25 -9.12
CA ASN A 76 4.34 7.56 -8.38
C ASN A 76 4.51 6.05 -8.44
N SER A 77 4.09 5.39 -7.37
CA SER A 77 4.08 3.93 -7.25
C SER A 77 2.81 3.45 -6.60
N VAL A 78 2.44 2.22 -6.93
CA VAL A 78 1.31 1.49 -6.37
C VAL A 78 1.84 0.24 -5.68
N LYS A 79 1.32 -0.04 -4.50
CA LYS A 79 1.54 -1.30 -3.80
C LYS A 79 0.23 -1.90 -3.32
N ALA A 80 0.03 -3.18 -3.56
CA ALA A 80 -1.09 -3.94 -3.02
C ALA A 80 -0.56 -5.24 -2.41
N VAL A 81 -0.97 -5.53 -1.17
CA VAL A 81 -0.71 -6.79 -0.50
C VAL A 81 -2.05 -7.40 -0.13
N LEU A 82 -2.24 -8.67 -0.47
CA LEU A 82 -3.49 -9.40 -0.27
C LEU A 82 -3.21 -10.68 0.51
N ALA A 83 -2.93 -10.58 1.81
CA ALA A 83 -2.64 -11.76 2.62
C ALA A 83 -3.88 -12.59 2.93
N GLY A 84 -3.72 -13.91 2.86
CA GLY A 84 -4.73 -14.87 3.30
C GLY A 84 -4.23 -16.29 3.11
N ASP A 85 -5.18 -17.21 3.06
CA ASP A 85 -4.91 -18.64 2.97
C ASP A 85 -5.62 -19.27 1.77
N ALA A 86 -4.99 -20.29 1.21
CA ALA A 86 -5.60 -21.30 0.38
C ALA A 86 -5.93 -22.50 1.28
N LEU A 87 -7.17 -22.98 1.23
CA LEU A 87 -7.66 -24.08 2.06
C LEU A 87 -8.08 -25.24 1.16
N TYR A 88 -7.54 -26.42 1.42
CA TYR A 88 -7.83 -27.62 0.65
C TYR A 88 -8.51 -28.67 1.54
N ASP A 89 -9.70 -29.09 1.14
CA ASP A 89 -10.44 -30.20 1.75
C ASP A 89 -10.09 -31.50 1.01
N TRP A 90 -9.29 -32.36 1.66
CA TRP A 90 -8.88 -33.66 1.11
C TRP A 90 -10.02 -34.65 0.89
N ARG A 91 -11.14 -34.50 1.61
CA ARG A 91 -12.25 -35.43 1.55
C ARG A 91 -13.16 -35.15 0.36
N ASP A 92 -13.45 -33.87 0.15
CA ASP A 92 -14.31 -33.42 -0.93
C ASP A 92 -13.51 -33.00 -2.18
N GLU A 93 -12.18 -33.02 -2.10
CA GLU A 93 -11.23 -32.59 -3.14
C GLU A 93 -11.54 -31.16 -3.62
N GLN A 94 -11.71 -30.25 -2.66
CA GLN A 94 -12.13 -28.87 -2.91
C GLN A 94 -11.09 -27.89 -2.41
N LEU A 95 -10.72 -26.96 -3.28
CA LEU A 95 -9.89 -25.81 -2.94
C LEU A 95 -10.80 -24.59 -2.74
N ARG A 96 -10.44 -23.72 -1.80
CA ARG A 96 -11.00 -22.36 -1.66
C ARG A 96 -9.95 -21.38 -1.16
N PHE A 97 -10.22 -20.09 -1.38
CA PHE A 97 -9.36 -19.01 -0.89
C PHE A 97 -10.13 -18.16 0.11
N VAL A 98 -9.47 -17.79 1.21
CA VAL A 98 -10.02 -16.92 2.25
C VAL A 98 -9.00 -15.85 2.60
N GLY A 99 -9.36 -14.58 2.42
CA GLY A 99 -8.51 -13.47 2.85
C GLY A 99 -8.44 -13.32 4.36
N ASP A 100 -7.27 -12.90 4.87
CA ASP A 100 -7.12 -12.49 6.26
C ASP A 100 -7.83 -11.14 6.47
N PRO A 101 -8.84 -11.03 7.38
CA PRO A 101 -9.58 -9.80 7.62
C PRO A 101 -8.75 -8.53 7.85
N GLU A 102 -7.51 -8.65 8.31
CA GLU A 102 -6.60 -7.52 8.54
C GLU A 102 -5.33 -7.59 7.67
N GLY A 103 -5.29 -8.50 6.70
CA GLY A 103 -4.10 -8.82 5.90
C GLY A 103 -3.97 -8.04 4.58
N GLY A 104 -4.94 -7.20 4.23
CA GLY A 104 -4.97 -6.44 2.99
C GLY A 104 -4.60 -4.98 3.16
N PHE A 105 -3.71 -4.47 2.31
CA PHE A 105 -3.54 -3.03 2.14
C PHE A 105 -3.24 -2.63 0.70
N PHE A 106 -3.72 -1.45 0.33
CA PHE A 106 -3.52 -0.79 -0.95
C PHE A 106 -2.91 0.57 -0.68
N GLU A 107 -1.72 0.79 -1.20
CA GLU A 107 -0.91 1.98 -0.99
C GLU A 107 -0.66 2.67 -2.33
N TYR A 108 -0.81 3.99 -2.33
CA TYR A 108 -0.51 4.86 -3.44
C TYR A 108 0.47 5.93 -2.98
N LYS A 109 1.63 6.02 -3.63
CA LYS A 109 2.68 6.97 -3.28
C LYS A 109 2.90 7.98 -4.38
N VAL A 110 3.04 9.26 -4.01
CA VAL A 110 3.40 10.35 -4.91
C VAL A 110 4.67 11.02 -4.40
N GLY A 111 5.74 10.96 -5.19
CA GLY A 111 6.97 11.71 -4.99
C GLY A 111 6.98 12.98 -5.84
N VAL A 112 7.61 14.05 -5.34
CA VAL A 112 7.85 15.29 -6.08
C VAL A 112 9.24 15.84 -5.77
N GLU A 113 9.99 16.21 -6.80
CA GLU A 113 11.23 16.98 -6.67
C GLU A 113 10.98 18.39 -7.18
N LEU A 114 11.25 19.41 -6.34
CA LEU A 114 11.02 20.81 -6.68
C LEU A 114 12.32 21.61 -6.73
N VAL A 115 12.42 22.48 -7.72
CA VAL A 115 13.45 23.52 -7.80
C VAL A 115 12.77 24.86 -8.08
N ALA A 116 13.15 25.89 -7.33
CA ALA A 116 12.60 27.23 -7.48
C ALA A 116 13.72 28.26 -7.61
N SER A 117 13.65 29.09 -8.64
CA SER A 117 14.57 30.20 -8.86
C SER A 117 13.79 31.51 -8.95
N VAL A 118 14.38 32.60 -8.45
CA VAL A 118 13.83 33.95 -8.56
C VAL A 118 14.80 34.85 -9.29
N LYS A 119 14.25 35.74 -10.11
CA LYS A 119 14.98 36.77 -10.84
C LYS A 119 14.33 38.13 -10.61
N VAL A 120 15.14 39.08 -10.22
CA VAL A 120 14.81 40.49 -10.05
C VAL A 120 15.58 41.29 -11.09
N ASP A 121 14.87 42.06 -11.90
CA ASP A 121 15.40 43.00 -12.89
C ASP A 121 14.72 44.36 -12.73
N VAL A 122 15.29 45.20 -11.88
CA VAL A 122 14.90 46.61 -11.70
C VAL A 122 16.11 47.51 -12.02
N ASP A 123 15.87 48.75 -12.46
CA ASP A 123 16.94 49.64 -12.98
C ASP A 123 18.22 49.71 -12.13
N LEU A 124 18.09 49.63 -10.80
CA LEU A 124 19.21 49.73 -9.85
C LEU A 124 19.71 48.38 -9.32
N VAL A 125 18.98 47.28 -9.54
CA VAL A 125 19.29 45.96 -8.98
C VAL A 125 18.90 44.86 -9.97
N LYS A 126 19.89 44.07 -10.39
CA LYS A 126 19.70 42.83 -11.14
C LYS A 126 20.23 41.68 -10.31
N TRP A 127 19.39 40.70 -10.02
CA TRP A 127 19.73 39.57 -9.17
C TRP A 127 18.97 38.33 -9.63
N GLU A 128 19.63 37.19 -9.60
CA GLU A 128 19.04 35.88 -9.86
C GLU A 128 19.60 34.92 -8.82
N SER A 129 18.74 34.09 -8.25
CA SER A 129 19.12 33.09 -7.26
C SER A 129 18.22 31.89 -7.35
N ASP A 130 18.83 30.73 -7.15
CA ASP A 130 18.11 29.53 -6.76
C ASP A 130 17.72 29.69 -5.30
N LEU A 131 16.41 29.62 -5.03
CA LEU A 131 15.84 29.73 -3.68
C LEU A 131 15.66 28.35 -3.05
N LEU A 132 15.31 27.37 -3.88
CA LEU A 132 15.11 25.99 -3.51
C LEU A 132 15.88 25.12 -4.51
N GLY A 133 16.90 24.40 -4.02
CA GLY A 133 17.52 23.28 -4.74
C GLY A 133 16.64 22.02 -4.63
N PRO A 134 16.97 20.90 -5.31
CA PRO A 134 16.06 19.77 -5.45
C PRO A 134 15.53 19.34 -4.08
N TYR A 135 14.25 19.60 -3.87
CA TYR A 135 13.55 19.30 -2.63
C TYR A 135 12.64 18.12 -2.93
N ASP A 136 12.99 16.97 -2.35
CA ASP A 136 12.27 15.72 -2.50
C ASP A 136 11.24 15.58 -1.37
N TYR A 137 10.01 15.26 -1.76
CA TYR A 137 8.92 15.00 -0.82
C TYR A 137 8.02 13.88 -1.33
N GLN A 138 7.51 13.07 -0.41
CA GLN A 138 6.66 11.94 -0.71
C GLN A 138 5.37 11.99 0.12
N ILE A 139 4.24 11.70 -0.53
CA ILE A 139 2.91 11.56 0.06
C ILE A 139 2.49 10.11 -0.10
N ASP A 140 2.07 9.51 1.00
CA ASP A 140 1.67 8.10 1.07
C ASP A 140 0.21 8.03 1.51
N GLU A 141 -0.63 7.41 0.68
CA GLU A 141 -2.03 7.12 1.01
C GLU A 141 -2.24 5.62 1.08
N ILE A 142 -2.86 5.13 2.17
CA ILE A 142 -3.01 3.71 2.46
C ILE A 142 -4.46 3.40 2.84
N ALA A 143 -5.04 2.39 2.18
CA ALA A 143 -6.33 1.80 2.53
C ALA A 143 -6.12 0.36 2.99
N TRP A 144 -6.66 0.03 4.16
CA TRP A 144 -6.70 -1.33 4.68
C TRP A 144 -8.02 -1.99 4.28
N PHE A 145 -8.00 -3.27 3.94
CA PHE A 145 -9.16 -4.03 3.49
C PHE A 145 -9.00 -5.52 3.78
N THR A 146 -10.10 -6.27 3.67
CA THR A 146 -10.09 -7.74 3.70
C THR A 146 -9.76 -8.28 2.30
N PRO A 147 -8.66 -9.02 2.08
CA PRO A 147 -8.42 -9.73 0.82
C PRO A 147 -9.53 -10.75 0.49
N TYR A 148 -9.68 -11.24 -0.74
CA TYR A 148 -8.94 -10.96 -1.96
C TYR A 148 -9.66 -9.99 -2.90
N LEU A 149 -10.70 -9.28 -2.43
CA LEU A 149 -11.53 -8.39 -3.24
C LEU A 149 -12.22 -9.09 -4.44
N LEU A 150 -12.53 -10.39 -4.31
CA LEU A 150 -13.37 -11.15 -5.24
C LEU A 150 -14.86 -10.87 -5.01
N GLU A 151 -15.74 -11.35 -5.89
CA GLU A 151 -17.18 -11.18 -5.71
C GLU A 151 -17.66 -11.71 -4.35
N GLY A 152 -18.49 -10.95 -3.64
CA GLY A 152 -18.95 -11.28 -2.29
C GLY A 152 -18.11 -10.66 -1.17
N ASN A 153 -16.90 -10.18 -1.45
CA ASN A 153 -16.10 -9.43 -0.48
C ASN A 153 -16.73 -8.04 -0.20
N PRO A 154 -16.92 -7.64 1.07
CA PRO A 154 -17.58 -6.39 1.44
C PRO A 154 -16.77 -5.14 1.09
N ASP A 155 -15.45 -5.26 0.98
CA ASP A 155 -14.52 -4.16 0.71
C ASP A 155 -14.24 -3.99 -0.78
N ARG A 156 -14.96 -4.71 -1.66
CA ARG A 156 -14.79 -4.64 -3.13
C ARG A 156 -15.69 -3.56 -3.77
N PRO A 157 -15.15 -2.63 -4.58
CA PRO A 157 -13.73 -2.30 -4.74
C PRO A 157 -13.19 -1.59 -3.50
N VAL A 158 -11.90 -1.76 -3.21
CA VAL A 158 -11.23 -0.86 -2.26
C VAL A 158 -10.94 0.43 -2.99
N VAL A 159 -11.25 1.56 -2.34
CA VAL A 159 -11.10 2.90 -2.93
C VAL A 159 -10.24 3.75 -2.02
N LEU A 160 -9.19 4.33 -2.60
CA LEU A 160 -8.43 5.46 -2.07
C LEU A 160 -9.00 6.72 -2.71
N SER A 161 -9.61 7.58 -1.91
CA SER A 161 -10.13 8.87 -2.36
C SER A 161 -9.72 9.91 -1.34
N GLU A 162 -8.58 10.55 -1.58
CA GLU A 162 -8.07 11.60 -0.71
C GLU A 162 -7.89 12.88 -1.52
N GLN A 163 -8.44 13.97 -1.00
CA GLN A 163 -8.22 15.32 -1.50
C GLN A 163 -7.63 16.13 -0.35
N SER A 164 -6.32 16.37 -0.39
CA SER A 164 -5.68 17.13 0.67
C SER A 164 -5.99 18.63 0.54
N GLU A 165 -6.22 19.31 1.66
CA GLU A 165 -6.55 20.75 1.69
C GLU A 165 -5.39 21.67 1.29
N GLY A 166 -4.24 21.09 0.93
CA GLY A 166 -2.98 21.78 0.72
C GLY A 166 -2.24 22.01 2.03
N PHE A 167 -0.95 21.71 2.06
CA PHE A 167 -0.08 22.01 3.19
C PHE A 167 1.16 22.76 2.71
N THR A 168 1.70 23.64 3.56
CA THR A 168 2.94 24.34 3.25
C THR A 168 4.10 23.37 3.33
N LEU A 169 4.68 23.07 2.17
CA LEU A 169 5.84 22.21 2.03
C LEU A 169 7.10 22.92 2.55
N VAL A 170 7.30 24.15 2.07
CA VAL A 170 8.48 24.93 2.40
C VAL A 170 8.15 26.43 2.43
N SER A 171 8.77 27.14 3.38
CA SER A 171 8.72 28.59 3.49
C SER A 171 10.14 29.13 3.62
N ILE A 172 10.59 29.87 2.61
CA ILE A 172 11.97 30.35 2.46
C ILE A 172 12.00 31.87 2.63
N PRO A 173 12.64 32.40 3.68
CA PRO A 173 12.88 33.83 3.80
C PRO A 173 13.94 34.27 2.79
N ILE A 174 13.64 35.33 2.04
CA ILE A 174 14.53 35.92 1.05
C ILE A 174 15.17 37.16 1.69
N ILE A 175 16.41 37.02 2.14
CA ILE A 175 17.20 38.13 2.71
C ILE A 175 18.58 38.12 2.05
N PRO A 176 18.73 38.66 0.83
CA PRO A 176 20.04 38.80 0.22
C PRO A 176 20.91 39.77 1.04
N ASP A 177 22.23 39.65 0.91
CA ASP A 177 23.24 40.53 1.52
C ASP A 177 23.11 42.02 1.09
N VAL A 178 22.20 42.33 0.16
CA VAL A 178 21.90 43.69 -0.29
C VAL A 178 20.65 44.18 0.45
N VAL A 179 20.80 45.26 1.24
CA VAL A 179 19.81 45.88 2.16
C VAL A 179 18.48 46.34 1.50
N VAL A 180 18.26 46.05 0.22
CA VAL A 180 17.18 46.59 -0.60
C VAL A 180 16.17 45.56 -1.10
N ILE A 181 16.35 44.27 -0.76
CA ILE A 181 15.41 43.19 -1.09
C ILE A 181 15.10 42.41 0.19
N ALA A 182 13.82 42.14 0.45
CA ALA A 182 13.36 41.24 1.51
C ALA A 182 12.07 40.55 1.08
N GLY A 183 11.80 39.32 1.53
CA GLY A 183 10.55 38.64 1.18
C GLY A 183 10.45 37.23 1.73
N ASN A 184 9.42 36.51 1.30
CA ASN A 184 9.24 35.09 1.57
C ASN A 184 8.70 34.39 0.31
N LEU A 185 9.20 33.18 0.07
CA LEU A 185 8.61 32.22 -0.86
C LEU A 185 7.95 31.12 -0.04
N ASP A 186 6.65 30.94 -0.22
CA ASP A 186 5.90 29.81 0.31
C ASP A 186 5.54 28.88 -0.84
N ILE A 187 5.68 27.57 -0.66
CA ILE A 187 5.22 26.56 -1.61
C ILE A 187 4.27 25.64 -0.87
N ASP A 188 3.01 25.66 -1.29
CA ASP A 188 2.02 24.71 -0.81
C ASP A 188 1.88 23.55 -1.81
N LEU A 189 1.67 22.35 -1.31
CA LEU A 189 1.34 21.16 -2.09
C LEU A 189 -0.03 20.64 -1.69
N ALA A 190 -0.85 20.31 -2.68
CA ALA A 190 -2.06 19.53 -2.51
C ALA A 190 -2.03 18.33 -3.46
N VAL A 191 -2.66 17.25 -3.06
CA VAL A 191 -2.77 16.02 -3.86
C VAL A 191 -4.24 15.61 -3.87
N ASP A 192 -4.70 15.27 -5.06
CA ASP A 192 -6.01 14.67 -5.31
C ASP A 192 -5.77 13.28 -5.89
N VAL A 193 -6.03 12.25 -5.11
CA VAL A 193 -5.84 10.84 -5.49
C VAL A 193 -7.18 10.15 -5.46
N GLU A 194 -7.64 9.71 -6.63
CA GLU A 194 -8.69 8.73 -6.77
C GLU A 194 -8.06 7.45 -7.34
N ALA A 195 -8.01 6.38 -6.54
CA ALA A 195 -7.52 5.09 -6.96
C ALA A 195 -8.43 3.97 -6.45
N SER A 196 -8.57 2.90 -7.22
CA SER A 196 -9.35 1.73 -6.81
C SER A 196 -8.72 0.44 -7.27
N LEU A 197 -8.91 -0.60 -6.47
CA LEU A 197 -8.50 -1.96 -6.76
C LEU A 197 -9.69 -2.89 -6.53
N GLN A 198 -9.94 -3.78 -7.49
CA GLN A 198 -10.90 -4.87 -7.34
C GLN A 198 -10.36 -6.10 -8.04
N CYS A 199 -10.52 -7.27 -7.45
CA CYS A 199 -10.05 -8.49 -8.07
C CYS A 199 -11.18 -9.19 -8.83
N ASN A 200 -10.79 -9.82 -9.94
CA ASN A 200 -11.71 -10.44 -10.88
C ASN A 200 -11.70 -11.96 -10.70
N ARG A 201 -10.51 -12.53 -10.51
CA ARG A 201 -10.34 -13.98 -10.39
C ARG A 201 -9.01 -14.39 -9.76
N ILE A 202 -8.98 -15.60 -9.21
CA ILE A 202 -7.78 -16.38 -8.96
C ILE A 202 -7.80 -17.56 -9.94
N GLU A 203 -6.77 -17.70 -10.76
CA GLU A 203 -6.56 -18.87 -11.61
C GLU A 203 -5.57 -19.80 -10.92
N VAL A 204 -5.90 -21.10 -10.84
CA VAL A 204 -5.01 -22.09 -10.21
C VAL A 204 -4.66 -23.15 -11.24
N ALA A 205 -3.37 -23.32 -11.53
CA ALA A 205 -2.86 -24.41 -12.35
C ALA A 205 -2.48 -25.59 -11.44
N GLY A 206 -3.40 -26.56 -11.31
CA GLY A 206 -3.18 -27.80 -10.59
C GLY A 206 -2.63 -28.92 -11.49
N PRO A 207 -2.42 -30.13 -10.94
CA PRO A 207 -1.87 -31.27 -11.68
C PRO A 207 -2.76 -31.74 -12.86
N GLU A 208 -4.08 -31.78 -12.64
CA GLU A 208 -5.06 -32.28 -13.61
C GLU A 208 -6.13 -31.24 -14.00
N ASP A 209 -6.34 -30.26 -13.13
CA ASP A 209 -7.42 -29.26 -13.23
C ASP A 209 -6.89 -27.83 -13.27
N MET A 210 -7.74 -26.92 -13.74
CA MET A 210 -7.47 -25.48 -13.74
C MET A 210 -8.69 -24.69 -13.24
N PRO A 211 -9.04 -24.79 -11.93
CA PRO A 211 -10.17 -24.05 -11.39
C PRO A 211 -9.91 -22.53 -11.43
N VAL A 212 -10.98 -21.78 -11.60
CA VAL A 212 -10.97 -20.31 -11.64
C VAL A 212 -11.99 -19.79 -10.63
N PHE A 213 -11.49 -19.17 -9.58
CA PHE A 213 -12.29 -18.63 -8.48
C PHE A 213 -12.69 -17.20 -8.81
N THR A 214 -13.99 -16.89 -8.75
CA THR A 214 -14.50 -15.53 -9.01
C THR A 214 -15.27 -14.96 -7.81
N ILE A 215 -15.67 -15.83 -6.88
CA ILE A 215 -16.40 -15.49 -5.66
C ILE A 215 -15.51 -15.83 -4.46
N GLU A 216 -15.46 -14.92 -3.47
CA GLU A 216 -14.72 -15.09 -2.23
C GLU A 216 -15.25 -16.31 -1.44
N GLY A 217 -14.34 -17.19 -0.99
CA GLY A 217 -14.69 -18.39 -0.24
C GLY A 217 -15.43 -19.48 -1.03
N GLU A 218 -15.55 -19.34 -2.36
CA GLU A 218 -16.10 -20.38 -3.24
C GLU A 218 -15.22 -21.63 -3.18
N GLN A 219 -15.88 -22.80 -3.12
CA GLN A 219 -15.23 -24.10 -3.16
C GLN A 219 -15.35 -24.69 -4.56
N LEU A 220 -14.20 -24.97 -5.18
CA LEU A 220 -14.13 -25.58 -6.50
C LEU A 220 -13.33 -26.87 -6.42
N GLY A 221 -13.76 -27.87 -7.19
CA GLY A 221 -13.08 -29.15 -7.27
C GLY A 221 -11.67 -29.02 -7.86
N MET A 222 -10.70 -29.69 -7.25
CA MET A 222 -9.34 -29.82 -7.74
C MET A 222 -8.82 -31.19 -7.31
N GLY A 223 -8.55 -32.08 -8.28
CA GLY A 223 -7.96 -33.37 -7.97
C GLY A 223 -6.51 -33.23 -7.47
N PRO A 224 -6.08 -34.05 -6.49
CA PRO A 224 -4.74 -33.93 -5.92
C PRO A 224 -3.64 -34.56 -6.79
N GLY A 225 -3.97 -35.01 -8.01
CA GLY A 225 -3.06 -35.69 -8.93
C GLY A 225 -2.80 -37.17 -8.61
N GLU A 226 -2.10 -37.85 -9.53
CA GLU A 226 -1.68 -39.24 -9.37
C GLU A 226 -0.47 -39.39 -8.43
N GLY A 227 -0.58 -40.29 -7.45
CA GLY A 227 0.55 -40.72 -6.62
C GLY A 227 0.50 -40.23 -5.17
N PRO A 228 1.56 -40.53 -4.39
CA PRO A 228 1.64 -40.18 -2.96
C PRO A 228 2.24 -38.79 -2.71
N GLU A 229 2.41 -37.96 -3.75
CA GLU A 229 3.06 -36.66 -3.64
C GLU A 229 2.10 -35.61 -3.06
N ASP A 230 2.67 -34.56 -2.47
CA ASP A 230 1.92 -33.40 -2.00
C ASP A 230 1.19 -32.72 -3.16
N LEU A 231 0.04 -32.12 -2.88
CA LEU A 231 -0.66 -31.33 -3.88
C LEU A 231 0.01 -29.97 -3.99
N GLU A 232 0.75 -29.76 -5.08
CA GLU A 232 1.30 -28.46 -5.46
C GLU A 232 0.49 -27.84 -6.60
N ALA A 233 0.14 -26.57 -6.46
CA ALA A 233 -0.55 -25.82 -7.51
C ALA A 233 -0.04 -24.38 -7.60
N GLN A 234 -0.01 -23.81 -8.81
CA GLN A 234 0.33 -22.40 -9.01
C GLN A 234 -0.92 -21.56 -9.07
N ALA A 235 -1.12 -20.67 -8.10
CA ALA A 235 -2.23 -19.74 -8.03
C ALA A 235 -1.79 -18.33 -8.46
N GLN A 236 -2.59 -17.66 -9.30
CA GLN A 236 -2.34 -16.31 -9.77
C GLN A 236 -3.60 -15.45 -9.64
N LEU A 237 -3.45 -14.28 -9.03
CA LEU A 237 -4.53 -13.31 -8.81
C LEU A 237 -4.54 -12.25 -9.92
N PHE A 238 -5.74 -11.90 -10.40
CA PHE A 238 -5.96 -10.86 -11.41
C PHE A 238 -6.92 -9.80 -10.88
N CYS A 239 -6.53 -8.53 -10.98
CA CYS A 239 -7.31 -7.41 -10.47
C CYS A 239 -7.38 -6.25 -11.47
N GLN A 240 -8.49 -5.51 -11.47
CA GLN A 240 -8.59 -4.22 -12.14
C GLN A 240 -8.00 -3.14 -11.24
N LEU A 241 -7.02 -2.41 -11.76
CA LEU A 241 -6.43 -1.24 -11.13
C LEU A 241 -6.85 0.01 -11.89
N VAL A 242 -7.40 0.99 -11.17
CA VAL A 242 -7.74 2.31 -11.73
C VAL A 242 -7.09 3.40 -10.87
N THR A 243 -6.38 4.34 -11.48
CA THR A 243 -5.76 5.49 -10.78
C THR A 243 -5.96 6.78 -11.56
N GLN A 244 -6.30 7.88 -10.89
CA GLN A 244 -6.48 9.21 -11.46
C GLN A 244 -5.88 10.29 -10.55
N PRO A 245 -4.55 10.43 -10.53
CA PRO A 245 -3.86 11.25 -9.55
C PRO A 245 -3.52 12.64 -10.12
N THR A 246 -3.74 13.68 -9.33
CA THR A 246 -3.34 15.05 -9.66
C THR A 246 -2.56 15.66 -8.50
N LEU A 247 -1.35 16.13 -8.78
CA LEU A 247 -0.56 16.93 -7.84
C LEU A 247 -0.76 18.41 -8.17
N ILE A 248 -1.02 19.24 -7.16
CA ILE A 248 -1.19 20.68 -7.32
C ILE A 248 -0.10 21.38 -6.52
N VAL A 249 0.76 22.11 -7.23
CA VAL A 249 1.79 22.96 -6.62
C VAL A 249 1.29 24.40 -6.63
N ARG A 250 1.28 25.05 -5.47
CA ARG A 250 0.89 26.46 -5.31
C ARG A 250 2.04 27.27 -4.73
N PRO A 251 2.92 27.81 -5.58
CA PRO A 251 3.94 28.74 -5.14
C PRO A 251 3.38 30.15 -4.94
N HIS A 252 3.79 30.80 -3.86
CA HIS A 252 3.42 32.15 -3.48
C HIS A 252 4.67 32.93 -3.09
N LEU A 253 4.97 34.02 -3.81
CA LEU A 253 6.15 34.84 -3.57
C LEU A 253 5.75 36.27 -3.25
N VAL A 254 6.17 36.73 -2.08
CA VAL A 254 6.05 38.14 -1.68
C VAL A 254 7.45 38.72 -1.52
N LEU A 255 7.77 39.75 -2.29
CA LEU A 255 9.10 40.38 -2.32
C LEU A 255 8.98 41.92 -2.27
N GLU A 256 9.65 42.55 -1.31
CA GLU A 256 9.86 43.99 -1.25
C GLU A 256 11.21 44.34 -1.89
N VAL A 257 11.20 45.14 -2.95
CA VAL A 257 12.41 45.64 -3.63
C VAL A 257 12.37 47.16 -3.64
N LEU A 258 13.38 47.81 -3.05
CA LEU A 258 13.48 49.29 -2.96
C LEU A 258 12.18 49.93 -2.44
N PHE A 259 11.62 49.39 -1.35
CA PHE A 259 10.36 49.83 -0.73
C PHE A 259 9.09 49.61 -1.58
N THR A 260 9.19 48.85 -2.67
CA THR A 260 8.05 48.45 -3.51
C THR A 260 7.76 46.98 -3.31
N GLU A 261 6.56 46.65 -2.89
CA GLU A 261 6.09 45.28 -2.74
C GLU A 261 5.66 44.71 -4.09
N TYR A 262 6.15 43.52 -4.40
CA TYR A 262 5.80 42.67 -5.51
C TYR A 262 5.22 41.37 -4.95
N ASP A 263 4.01 41.05 -5.39
CA ASP A 263 3.28 39.86 -4.98
C ASP A 263 3.02 39.03 -6.25
N ILE A 264 3.70 37.89 -6.34
CA ILE A 264 3.37 36.85 -7.29
C ILE A 264 2.41 35.90 -6.56
N ALA A 265 1.13 36.10 -6.87
CA ALA A 265 0.03 35.36 -6.27
C ALA A 265 0.23 33.84 -6.38
N GLY A 266 -0.33 33.11 -5.40
CA GLY A 266 -0.44 31.64 -5.41
C GLY A 266 -1.07 31.14 -6.71
N ILE A 267 -0.25 30.73 -7.68
CA ILE A 267 -0.73 30.16 -8.95
C ILE A 267 -0.89 28.66 -8.73
N ASP A 268 -2.05 28.10 -9.08
CA ASP A 268 -2.22 26.65 -9.07
C ASP A 268 -1.57 26.06 -10.32
N ILE A 269 -0.59 25.19 -10.11
CA ILE A 269 0.12 24.47 -11.16
C ILE A 269 -0.27 22.99 -11.03
N PRO A 270 -1.25 22.52 -11.81
CA PRO A 270 -1.61 21.11 -11.83
C PRO A 270 -0.54 20.30 -12.57
N ILE A 271 -0.18 19.17 -11.98
CA ILE A 271 0.70 18.15 -12.52
C ILE A 271 -0.15 16.88 -12.62
N ASP A 272 -0.59 16.58 -13.84
CA ASP A 272 -1.35 15.37 -14.15
C ASP A 272 -0.39 14.17 -14.12
N LEU A 273 -0.63 13.22 -13.21
CA LEU A 273 0.14 11.98 -13.13
C LEU A 273 -0.49 10.90 -14.01
N PRO A 274 0.24 9.82 -14.37
CA PRO A 274 -0.29 8.77 -15.22
C PRO A 274 -1.58 8.16 -14.68
N VAL A 275 -2.56 8.09 -15.57
CA VAL A 275 -3.83 7.40 -15.33
C VAL A 275 -3.66 5.94 -15.72
N VAL A 276 -3.97 5.03 -14.81
CA VAL A 276 -4.02 3.58 -15.05
C VAL A 276 -5.48 3.16 -15.08
N ASP A 277 -5.84 2.30 -16.03
CA ASP A 277 -7.15 1.64 -16.11
C ASP A 277 -6.95 0.32 -16.87
N GLU A 278 -6.43 -0.68 -16.17
CA GLU A 278 -6.11 -1.98 -16.76
C GLU A 278 -6.26 -3.13 -15.78
N GLU A 279 -6.33 -4.35 -16.32
CA GLU A 279 -6.23 -5.57 -15.53
C GLU A 279 -4.75 -5.86 -15.29
N VAL A 280 -4.37 -5.94 -14.01
CA VAL A 280 -3.04 -6.32 -13.54
C VAL A 280 -3.06 -7.77 -13.08
N ALA A 281 -1.99 -8.50 -13.42
CA ALA A 281 -1.74 -9.85 -12.94
C ALA A 281 -0.65 -9.79 -11.87
N PHE A 282 -0.91 -10.42 -10.73
CA PHE A 282 0.09 -10.60 -9.68
C PHE A 282 1.06 -11.71 -10.06
N ASP A 283 2.23 -11.78 -9.41
CA ASP A 283 3.12 -12.91 -9.60
C ASP A 283 2.45 -14.22 -9.12
N PRO A 284 2.63 -15.33 -9.86
CA PRO A 284 2.08 -16.62 -9.45
C PRO A 284 2.79 -17.12 -8.18
N LEU A 285 2.01 -17.65 -7.24
CA LEU A 285 2.50 -18.26 -6.02
C LEU A 285 2.21 -19.76 -6.03
N THR A 286 3.12 -20.55 -5.48
CA THR A 286 2.89 -21.99 -5.28
C THR A 286 2.18 -22.16 -3.95
N VAL A 287 1.07 -22.88 -3.96
CA VAL A 287 0.41 -23.41 -2.76
C VAL A 287 0.64 -24.92 -2.69
N SER A 288 0.94 -25.42 -1.50
CA SER A 288 1.33 -26.81 -1.26
C SER A 288 0.57 -27.40 -0.09
N PHE A 289 -0.11 -28.52 -0.33
CA PHE A 289 -0.87 -29.23 0.69
C PHE A 289 -0.25 -30.61 0.91
N PRO A 290 0.26 -30.90 2.13
CA PRO A 290 0.80 -32.21 2.46
C PRO A 290 -0.21 -33.31 2.19
N ARG A 291 0.20 -34.40 1.55
CA ARG A 291 -0.72 -35.50 1.23
C ARG A 291 -1.39 -36.04 2.50
N TRP A 292 -2.72 -36.08 2.52
CA TRP A 292 -3.44 -36.77 3.57
C TRP A 292 -3.53 -38.28 3.30
N GLU A 293 -3.16 -39.08 4.29
CA GLU A 293 -3.36 -40.53 4.31
C GLU A 293 -4.55 -40.87 5.22
N GLU A 294 -5.55 -41.57 4.67
CA GLU A 294 -6.66 -42.09 5.47
C GLU A 294 -6.11 -43.06 6.52
N PRO A 295 -6.40 -42.86 7.81
CA PRO A 295 -5.94 -43.78 8.84
C PRO A 295 -6.51 -45.15 8.51
N SER A 296 -5.62 -46.14 8.37
CA SER A 296 -6.05 -47.52 8.17
C SER A 296 -6.94 -47.92 9.35
N ASP A 297 -8.14 -48.44 9.06
CA ASP A 297 -8.95 -49.22 9.98
C ASP A 297 -8.17 -50.49 10.35
N ASP A 298 -7.13 -50.35 11.17
CA ASP A 298 -6.41 -51.48 11.75
C ASP A 298 -7.31 -52.00 12.87
N ASP A 299 -8.35 -52.73 12.44
CA ASP A 299 -9.18 -53.57 13.26
C ASP A 299 -8.25 -54.49 14.05
N GLY A 300 -7.96 -54.10 15.28
CA GLY A 300 -7.14 -54.86 16.21
C GLY A 300 -7.76 -56.22 16.54
N GLU A 301 -7.72 -57.16 15.61
CA GLU A 301 -7.74 -58.59 15.86
C GLU A 301 -6.34 -59.03 16.31
N SER A 302 -5.85 -58.46 17.42
CA SER A 302 -4.80 -59.11 18.20
C SER A 302 -5.45 -60.25 18.97
N GLY A 303 -5.62 -61.37 18.26
CA GLY A 303 -5.97 -62.66 18.82
C GLY A 303 -5.12 -62.99 20.03
N GLY A 304 -5.78 -63.44 21.10
CA GLY A 304 -5.11 -64.02 22.23
C GLY A 304 -4.44 -65.33 21.84
N GLU A 305 -3.13 -65.42 22.07
CA GLU A 305 -2.49 -66.69 22.40
C GLU A 305 -1.73 -66.55 23.72
N SER A 306 -2.27 -67.25 24.70
CA SER A 306 -1.68 -67.62 25.98
C SER A 306 -0.33 -68.32 25.80
N GLY A 307 0.71 -67.82 26.47
CA GLY A 307 1.98 -68.50 26.64
C GLY A 307 2.63 -68.10 27.96
N GLU A 308 2.43 -68.92 28.99
CA GLU A 308 3.22 -68.95 30.22
C GLU A 308 4.65 -69.39 29.87
N ASP A 309 5.71 -68.67 30.29
CA ASP A 309 6.87 -69.35 30.91
C ASP A 309 7.79 -68.40 31.70
N SER A 310 8.39 -69.02 32.71
CA SER A 310 9.31 -68.62 33.77
C SER A 310 10.32 -67.50 33.53
N GLY A 311 10.55 -66.72 34.59
CA GLY A 311 11.57 -65.68 34.64
C GLY A 311 12.99 -66.15 34.95
N GLU A 312 13.89 -65.17 35.06
CA GLU A 312 15.20 -65.30 35.68
C GLU A 312 15.57 -63.91 36.22
N ALA A 313 16.03 -63.86 37.46
CA ALA A 313 16.51 -62.69 38.15
C ALA A 313 17.95 -62.35 37.73
N GLY A 314 18.30 -61.06 37.75
CA GLY A 314 19.70 -60.63 37.81
C GLY A 314 19.97 -59.35 37.04
N ASP A 315 20.20 -58.26 37.76
CA ASP A 315 21.54 -57.70 37.94
C ASP A 315 21.51 -56.17 38.07
N GLU A 316 22.27 -55.71 39.04
CA GLU A 316 22.32 -54.34 39.54
C GLU A 316 23.48 -53.62 38.85
N GLY A 317 23.23 -52.44 38.26
CA GLY A 317 24.22 -51.73 37.44
C GLY A 317 24.12 -50.22 37.56
N PHE A 318 24.68 -49.71 38.66
CA PHE A 318 25.21 -48.37 38.90
C PHE A 318 25.67 -47.58 37.65
N ALA A 319 25.31 -46.30 37.53
CA ALA A 319 26.24 -45.16 37.39
C ALA A 319 25.51 -43.83 37.16
N ASP A 320 25.82 -42.87 38.04
CA ASP A 320 25.66 -41.42 37.87
C ASP A 320 26.32 -40.91 36.58
N GLU A 321 25.75 -39.87 35.96
CA GLU A 321 26.58 -38.74 35.55
C GLU A 321 25.80 -37.41 35.59
N VAL A 322 26.39 -36.48 36.34
CA VAL A 322 25.99 -35.09 36.56
C VAL A 322 26.77 -34.24 35.56
N GLY A 323 26.08 -33.38 34.81
CA GLY A 323 26.70 -32.40 33.91
C GLY A 323 26.16 -31.00 34.17
N GLU A 324 26.90 -30.23 34.96
CA GLU A 324 26.76 -28.78 35.15
C GLU A 324 27.39 -27.98 33.98
N SER A 325 27.17 -26.66 34.02
CA SER A 325 27.77 -25.55 33.26
C SER A 325 27.04 -25.15 31.97
N ASP A 326 26.82 -23.87 31.65
CA ASP A 326 27.60 -22.70 32.03
C ASP A 326 26.76 -21.40 31.99
N THR A 327 26.98 -20.54 32.99
CA THR A 327 26.48 -19.17 33.08
C THR A 327 27.58 -18.23 32.60
N GLY A 328 27.35 -17.52 31.49
CA GLY A 328 28.24 -16.47 30.99
C GLY A 328 27.58 -15.09 31.05
N GLU A 329 27.70 -14.41 32.19
CA GLU A 329 27.60 -12.95 32.29
C GLU A 329 28.94 -12.32 31.91
N GLY A 330 28.94 -11.24 31.11
CA GLY A 330 30.05 -10.28 31.13
C GLY A 330 30.10 -9.30 29.94
N PRO A 331 30.44 -8.01 30.17
CA PRO A 331 29.90 -6.88 29.41
C PRO A 331 30.86 -6.32 28.35
N GLY A 332 30.31 -5.64 27.34
CA GLY A 332 31.07 -4.92 26.31
C GLY A 332 30.38 -3.63 25.89
N VAL A 333 31.06 -2.52 26.18
CA VAL A 333 30.67 -1.14 25.88
C VAL A 333 31.27 -0.75 24.52
N GLY A 334 30.50 -0.05 23.69
CA GLY A 334 30.90 0.66 22.46
C GLY A 334 29.62 1.01 21.68
N GLU A 335 29.10 2.23 21.69
CA GLU A 335 29.59 3.50 21.13
C GLU A 335 29.82 3.48 19.61
N LEU A 336 29.03 4.33 18.93
CA LEU A 336 29.07 4.77 17.52
C LEU A 336 28.61 3.70 16.50
N VAL A 337 27.82 3.96 15.46
CA VAL A 337 27.73 5.12 14.55
C VAL A 337 26.32 5.14 13.92
N ASP A 338 25.87 6.34 13.65
CA ASP A 338 24.72 6.76 12.84
C ASP A 338 24.99 6.44 11.36
N ASP A 339 24.34 5.42 10.79
CA ASP A 339 24.41 5.11 9.35
C ASP A 339 23.08 5.47 8.67
N GLY A 340 23.14 6.55 7.91
CA GLY A 340 22.06 7.06 7.08
C GLY A 340 21.66 6.09 5.98
N CYS A 341 20.37 6.12 5.66
CA CYS A 341 19.78 5.41 4.53
C CYS A 341 20.42 5.89 3.22
N ASN A 342 21.20 5.03 2.59
CA ASN A 342 21.66 5.17 1.22
C ASN A 342 20.84 4.23 0.32
N CYS A 343 19.80 4.75 -0.32
CA CYS A 343 19.06 4.07 -1.37
C CYS A 343 19.56 4.57 -2.73
N SER A 344 20.72 4.08 -3.17
CA SER A 344 21.11 4.12 -4.57
C SER A 344 20.73 2.78 -5.21
N SER A 345 19.61 2.73 -5.94
CA SER A 345 19.25 1.58 -6.76
C SER A 345 20.03 1.63 -8.08
N GLU A 346 20.85 0.60 -8.29
CA GLU A 346 21.41 0.27 -9.61
C GLU A 346 20.28 -0.18 -10.53
N SER A 347 20.08 0.56 -11.62
CA SER A 347 19.09 0.28 -12.66
C SER A 347 19.56 -0.87 -13.55
N SER A 348 18.69 -1.88 -13.68
CA SER A 348 18.81 -2.93 -14.69
C SER A 348 18.12 -2.48 -15.98
N ASP A 349 18.90 -2.50 -17.06
CA ASP A 349 18.52 -2.18 -18.44
C ASP A 349 17.28 -2.95 -18.94
N SER A 350 16.25 -2.23 -19.39
CA SER A 350 15.41 -2.65 -20.52
C SER A 350 14.75 -1.44 -21.22
N PRO A 351 14.45 -1.51 -22.54
CA PRO A 351 14.53 -0.33 -23.39
C PRO A 351 13.19 0.33 -23.75
N SER A 352 13.27 1.66 -23.80
CA SER A 352 12.52 2.57 -24.68
C SER A 352 11.01 2.71 -24.47
N GLN A 353 10.63 3.66 -23.62
CA GLN A 353 9.43 4.46 -23.85
C GLN A 353 9.78 5.94 -23.96
N ARG A 354 9.00 6.62 -24.79
CA ARG A 354 9.28 7.93 -25.37
C ARG A 354 9.02 9.02 -24.35
N ALA A 355 10.04 9.81 -24.00
CA ALA A 355 9.88 11.08 -23.31
C ALA A 355 8.90 11.98 -24.09
N GLY A 356 7.69 12.14 -23.57
CA GLY A 356 6.67 13.04 -24.08
C GLY A 356 6.76 14.37 -23.36
N PHE A 357 7.36 15.39 -23.99
CA PHE A 357 7.25 16.76 -23.48
C PHE A 357 5.80 17.24 -23.62
N VAL A 358 5.09 17.39 -22.50
CA VAL A 358 3.78 18.05 -22.46
C VAL A 358 4.02 19.56 -22.37
N VAL A 359 3.81 20.26 -23.49
CA VAL A 359 3.78 21.73 -23.51
C VAL A 359 2.39 22.18 -23.06
N LEU A 360 2.26 22.55 -21.78
CA LEU A 360 0.99 23.05 -21.25
C LEU A 360 0.76 24.49 -21.74
N GLY A 361 -0.37 24.70 -22.42
CA GLY A 361 -0.81 26.03 -22.83
C GLY A 361 -1.29 26.83 -21.63
N ILE A 362 -0.41 27.67 -21.07
CA ILE A 362 -0.75 28.57 -19.96
C ILE A 362 -1.88 29.52 -20.41
N LEU A 363 -3.08 29.32 -19.87
CA LEU A 363 -4.14 30.32 -19.89
C LEU A 363 -3.73 31.45 -18.93
N VAL A 364 -3.15 32.51 -19.49
CA VAL A 364 -2.85 33.74 -18.76
C VAL A 364 -4.16 34.39 -18.35
N VAL A 365 -4.67 34.05 -17.17
CA VAL A 365 -5.65 34.88 -16.47
C VAL A 365 -4.88 36.13 -16.02
N GLY A 366 -5.22 37.28 -16.59
CA GLY A 366 -4.55 38.55 -16.32
C GLY A 366 -4.59 38.90 -14.84
N ALA A 367 -3.54 38.52 -14.10
CA ALA A 367 -3.26 38.97 -12.76
C ALA A 367 -2.99 40.48 -12.83
N GLY A 368 -4.00 41.26 -12.47
CA GLY A 368 -3.83 42.70 -12.29
C GLY A 368 -2.85 42.95 -11.14
N LEU A 369 -1.63 43.35 -11.48
CA LEU A 369 -0.66 43.98 -10.58
C LEU A 369 -1.35 45.15 -9.84
N ARG A 370 -1.92 44.87 -8.66
CA ARG A 370 -2.53 45.90 -7.82
C ARG A 370 -1.43 46.55 -6.99
N ARG A 371 -0.91 47.67 -7.49
CA ARG A 371 -0.20 48.64 -6.65
C ARG A 371 -1.16 49.11 -5.55
N ARG A 372 -0.93 48.71 -4.30
CA ARG A 372 -1.58 49.34 -3.14
C ARG A 372 -0.77 50.58 -2.74
N PRO A 373 -1.28 51.81 -2.90
CA PRO A 373 -0.68 52.96 -2.25
C PRO A 373 -0.93 52.86 -0.73
N ARG A 374 0.15 52.96 0.07
CA ARG A 374 0.06 53.08 1.53
C ARG A 374 -0.68 54.36 1.91
N GLN A 375 -1.61 54.24 2.87
CA GLN A 375 -2.04 55.35 3.73
C GLN A 375 -1.05 55.57 4.87
#